data_AF-A0A9P1D2Z6-F1
#
_entry.id   AF-A0A9P1D2Z6-F1
#
_cell.length_a   1.000
_cell.length_b   1.000
_cell.length_c   1.000
_cell.angle_alpha   90.00
_cell.angle_beta   90.00
_cell.angle_gamma   90.00
#
_symmetry.space_group_name_H-M   'P 1'
#
loop_
_entity.id
_entity.type
_entity.pdbx_description
1 polymer ?
#
loop_
_entity_poly.entity_id
_entity_poly.type
_entity_poly.pdbx_seq_one_letter_code
_entity_poly.pdbx_strand_id
1 'polypeptide(L)'
;MDRKIESREVLMPFVNQAGQEGEPQEGAHRAEDAKSSSEKSSSESRWVCRVNDAWRADEKSTSSDSNKGSGSGTKPVTTTTGADASSSQGQRLQANSSDSDEQQSQALRTLHQQGNCNPCVFHNSRLGCDKGRACRFCHQQHQHAGGQQRPRKKTREDIKIRIEECLELEGEEAHAALQAEAIRHPYARGLIRGYLDDRAENRDGVARPLEPGEVVF
;
A
#
# COMPACT_ATOMS: atom_id res chain seq x y z
N MET A 1 4.81 -1.91 57.82
CA MET A 1 5.29 -3.16 57.19
C MET A 1 5.82 -2.73 55.82
N ASP A 2 6.99 -2.11 55.86
CA ASP A 2 7.55 -1.29 54.81
C ASP A 2 8.49 -2.14 53.97
N ARG A 3 8.10 -2.43 52.74
CA ARG A 3 8.93 -3.15 51.78
C ARG A 3 9.87 -2.17 51.10
N LYS A 4 11.10 -2.07 51.60
CA LYS A 4 12.23 -1.48 50.88
C LYS A 4 12.47 -2.29 49.61
N ILE A 5 12.38 -1.62 48.46
CA ILE A 5 12.79 -2.15 47.16
C ILE A 5 14.23 -1.68 46.97
N GLU A 6 15.18 -2.62 47.08
CA GLU A 6 16.58 -2.38 46.73
C GLU A 6 16.72 -2.38 45.20
N SER A 7 16.96 -1.19 44.66
CA SER A 7 17.30 -0.96 43.26
C SER A 7 18.69 -1.51 42.98
N ARG A 8 18.73 -2.70 42.36
CA ARG A 8 19.94 -3.33 41.87
C ARG A 8 20.30 -2.72 40.51
N GLU A 9 21.16 -1.71 40.54
CA GLU A 9 21.75 -1.11 39.34
C GLU A 9 22.66 -2.13 38.65
N VAL A 10 22.20 -2.66 37.51
CA VAL A 10 23.03 -3.47 36.61
C VAL A 10 23.73 -2.51 35.67
N LEU A 11 24.94 -2.12 36.07
CA LEU A 11 25.90 -1.38 35.26
C LEU A 11 26.35 -2.29 34.09
N MET A 12 25.79 -2.08 32.90
CA MET A 12 26.26 -2.71 31.66
C MET A 12 27.52 -1.97 31.16
N PRO A 13 28.60 -2.66 30.78
CA PRO A 13 29.80 -2.01 30.27
C PRO A 13 29.57 -1.44 28.87
N PHE A 14 29.88 -0.16 28.73
CA PHE A 14 29.92 0.59 27.48
C PHE A 14 31.10 0.07 26.64
N VAL A 15 30.81 -0.74 25.61
CA VAL A 15 31.84 -1.16 24.64
C VAL A 15 32.01 -0.04 23.62
N ASN A 16 33.06 0.75 23.83
CA ASN A 16 33.56 1.76 22.91
C ASN A 16 34.32 1.04 21.79
N GLN A 17 33.75 1.01 20.57
CA GLN A 17 34.43 0.48 19.39
C GLN A 17 34.78 1.65 18.47
N ALA A 18 35.96 2.22 18.72
CA ALA A 18 36.65 3.12 17.81
C ALA A 18 37.57 2.29 16.91
N GLY A 19 37.62 2.65 15.61
CA GLY A 19 38.73 2.32 14.72
C GLY A 19 38.49 1.18 13.74
N GLN A 20 38.16 1.53 12.50
CA GLN A 20 39.00 1.21 11.34
C GLN A 20 38.45 1.90 10.08
N GLU A 21 39.02 3.07 9.83
CA GLU A 21 39.01 3.76 8.55
C GLU A 21 39.85 2.97 7.54
N GLY A 22 39.17 2.28 6.63
CA GLY A 22 39.75 1.62 5.47
C GLY A 22 39.47 2.44 4.22
N GLU A 23 40.51 3.10 3.72
CA GLU A 23 40.62 3.80 2.45
C GLU A 23 40.69 2.80 1.28
N PRO A 24 39.79 2.84 0.28
CA PRO A 24 40.00 2.19 -1.00
C PRO A 24 40.27 3.21 -2.11
N GLN A 25 41.31 2.89 -2.87
CA GLN A 25 41.96 3.65 -3.92
C GLN A 25 41.04 4.13 -5.05
N GLU A 26 41.36 5.33 -5.53
CA GLU A 26 40.82 6.00 -6.71
C GLU A 26 41.12 5.18 -7.99
N GLY A 27 40.09 4.56 -8.55
CA GLY A 27 40.12 3.89 -9.85
C GLY A 27 39.36 4.69 -10.90
N ALA A 28 40.09 5.50 -11.68
CA ALA A 28 39.56 6.21 -12.84
C ALA A 28 39.17 5.22 -13.96
N HIS A 29 37.87 5.02 -14.16
CA HIS A 29 37.34 4.40 -15.38
C HIS A 29 36.36 5.35 -16.07
N ARG A 30 36.87 5.96 -17.14
CA ARG A 30 36.17 6.69 -18.18
C ARG A 30 35.49 5.68 -19.10
N ALA A 31 34.16 5.72 -19.20
CA ALA A 31 33.41 5.07 -20.28
C ALA A 31 32.05 5.76 -20.50
N GLU A 32 31.98 6.52 -21.60
CA GLU A 32 30.88 6.58 -22.55
C GLU A 32 29.44 6.76 -22.00
N ASP A 33 29.00 8.02 -21.93
CA ASP A 33 27.59 8.43 -21.80
C ASP A 33 26.76 8.01 -23.03
N ALA A 34 26.32 6.76 -23.05
CA ALA A 34 25.19 6.33 -23.87
C ALA A 34 23.89 6.80 -23.22
N LYS A 35 23.43 8.00 -23.63
CA LYS A 35 22.06 8.49 -23.41
C LYS A 35 21.06 7.52 -24.04
N SER A 36 20.73 6.44 -23.34
CA SER A 36 19.57 5.60 -23.62
C SER A 36 18.37 6.27 -22.96
N SER A 37 17.78 7.20 -23.70
CA SER A 37 16.43 7.70 -23.51
C SER A 37 15.46 6.53 -23.69
N SER A 38 15.34 5.70 -22.66
CA SER A 38 14.31 4.68 -22.56
C SER A 38 13.06 5.39 -22.06
N GLU A 39 12.27 5.87 -23.03
CA GLU A 39 10.88 6.29 -22.86
C GLU A 39 10.02 5.07 -22.54
N LYS A 40 10.31 4.40 -21.42
CA LYS A 40 9.50 3.32 -20.89
C LYS A 40 8.31 3.95 -20.19
N SER A 41 7.32 4.24 -21.03
CA SER A 41 5.89 4.09 -20.76
C SER A 41 5.41 4.62 -19.41
N SER A 42 4.99 5.88 -19.48
CA SER A 42 4.16 6.72 -18.60
C SER A 42 2.86 6.09 -18.02
N SER A 43 2.74 4.77 -17.94
CA SER A 43 1.55 4.06 -17.45
C SER A 43 1.69 3.56 -16.01
N GLU A 44 2.89 3.18 -15.56
CA GLU A 44 3.11 2.59 -14.22
C GLU A 44 3.33 3.65 -13.12
N SER A 45 3.75 4.87 -13.45
CA SER A 45 3.90 5.97 -12.48
C SER A 45 2.62 6.76 -12.21
N ARG A 46 1.50 6.42 -12.85
CA ARG A 46 0.22 7.15 -12.72
C ARG A 46 -0.50 6.95 -11.38
N TRP A 47 -0.07 6.01 -10.53
CA TRP A 47 -0.71 5.78 -9.22
C TRP A 47 -0.36 6.88 -8.21
N VAL A 48 0.88 7.39 -8.26
CA VAL A 48 1.38 8.42 -7.35
C VAL A 48 0.71 9.76 -7.61
N CYS A 49 0.60 10.18 -8.87
CA CYS A 49 -0.20 11.35 -9.19
C CYS A 49 -1.67 11.14 -8.78
N ARG A 50 -2.27 9.95 -8.99
CA ARG A 50 -3.66 9.68 -8.59
C ARG A 50 -3.93 9.64 -7.09
N VAL A 51 -2.95 9.25 -6.29
CA VAL A 51 -3.02 9.32 -4.83
C VAL A 51 -2.71 10.77 -4.46
N ASN A 52 -1.51 11.29 -4.74
CA ASN A 52 -1.01 12.61 -4.30
C ASN A 52 -1.76 13.85 -4.85
N ASP A 53 -2.33 13.82 -6.07
CA ASP A 53 -3.06 14.97 -6.67
C ASP A 53 -4.30 15.39 -5.86
N ALA A 54 -4.96 14.44 -5.18
CA ALA A 54 -6.11 14.75 -4.33
C ALA A 54 -5.75 15.62 -3.11
N TRP A 55 -4.47 15.70 -2.73
CA TRP A 55 -4.01 16.56 -1.64
C TRP A 55 -3.61 17.96 -2.12
N ARG A 56 -3.10 18.10 -3.35
CA ARG A 56 -2.71 19.41 -3.91
C ARG A 56 -3.88 20.25 -4.43
N ALA A 57 -5.06 19.65 -4.63
CA ALA A 57 -6.23 20.36 -5.13
C ALA A 57 -7.02 21.14 -4.06
N ASP A 58 -6.81 20.85 -2.76
CA ASP A 58 -7.63 21.41 -1.68
C ASP A 58 -7.13 22.77 -1.15
N GLU A 59 -5.87 23.16 -1.41
CA GLU A 59 -5.37 24.47 -0.96
C GLU A 59 -5.86 25.66 -1.82
N LYS A 60 -6.63 25.41 -2.89
CA LYS A 60 -7.13 26.48 -3.78
C LYS A 60 -8.66 26.52 -3.95
N SER A 61 -9.42 25.71 -3.23
CA SER A 61 -10.87 25.61 -3.47
C SER A 61 -11.71 25.84 -2.22
N THR A 62 -11.51 26.98 -1.56
CA THR A 62 -12.49 27.54 -0.62
C THR A 62 -13.51 28.40 -1.37
N SER A 63 -14.51 27.76 -1.98
CA SER A 63 -15.83 28.41 -2.13
C SER A 63 -16.93 27.37 -2.29
N SER A 64 -17.58 27.11 -1.14
CA SER A 64 -19.04 27.08 -0.95
C SER A 64 -19.91 26.61 -2.12
N ASP A 65 -20.59 25.46 -1.97
CA ASP A 65 -22.05 25.48 -1.77
C ASP A 65 -22.62 24.15 -1.25
N SER A 66 -23.75 24.28 -0.56
CA SER A 66 -24.43 23.23 0.22
C SER A 66 -25.57 22.61 -0.59
N ASN A 67 -25.71 21.27 -0.64
CA ASN A 67 -27.06 20.70 -0.68
C ASN A 67 -27.17 19.22 -0.27
N LYS A 68 -28.20 18.92 0.53
CA LYS A 68 -28.59 17.59 1.01
C LYS A 68 -29.58 16.95 0.04
N GLY A 69 -29.49 15.63 -0.15
CA GLY A 69 -30.54 14.86 -0.82
C GLY A 69 -30.44 13.36 -0.53
N SER A 70 -31.36 12.86 0.29
CA SER A 70 -31.57 11.43 0.57
C SER A 70 -32.48 10.80 -0.49
N GLY A 71 -32.24 9.53 -0.83
CA GLY A 71 -33.14 8.75 -1.67
C GLY A 71 -32.85 7.25 -1.63
N SER A 72 -33.69 6.50 -0.90
CA SER A 72 -33.79 5.03 -0.91
C SER A 72 -34.54 4.54 -2.14
N GLY A 73 -34.23 3.35 -2.66
CA GLY A 73 -35.13 2.69 -3.62
C GLY A 73 -34.62 1.43 -4.33
N THR A 74 -34.97 0.27 -3.75
CA THR A 74 -35.44 -0.99 -4.40
C THR A 74 -34.60 -1.78 -5.44
N LYS A 75 -34.57 -3.10 -5.17
CA LYS A 75 -34.11 -4.31 -5.91
C LYS A 75 -34.92 -4.56 -7.22
N PRO A 76 -34.91 -5.74 -7.93
CA PRO A 76 -34.02 -6.93 -7.97
C PRO A 76 -33.72 -7.52 -9.41
N VAL A 77 -32.88 -8.57 -9.47
CA VAL A 77 -32.86 -9.77 -10.37
C VAL A 77 -32.69 -9.61 -11.90
N THR A 78 -31.78 -10.41 -12.51
CA THR A 78 -32.09 -11.41 -13.57
C THR A 78 -30.85 -12.24 -13.95
N THR A 79 -31.05 -13.55 -13.89
CA THR A 79 -30.25 -14.67 -14.41
C THR A 79 -30.07 -14.58 -15.94
N THR A 80 -28.89 -14.88 -16.48
CA THR A 80 -28.76 -15.48 -17.83
C THR A 80 -27.51 -16.36 -17.92
N THR A 81 -27.75 -17.57 -18.42
CA THR A 81 -26.85 -18.72 -18.62
C THR A 81 -26.52 -18.85 -20.11
N GLY A 82 -25.31 -19.30 -20.46
CA GLY A 82 -24.91 -19.77 -21.81
C GLY A 82 -23.45 -19.41 -22.11
N ALA A 83 -22.45 -20.30 -22.11
CA ALA A 83 -22.20 -21.51 -22.91
C ALA A 83 -21.44 -21.23 -24.24
N ASP A 84 -20.20 -21.77 -24.27
CA ASP A 84 -19.42 -22.31 -25.40
C ASP A 84 -18.86 -21.42 -26.52
N ALA A 85 -17.51 -21.36 -26.60
CA ALA A 85 -16.77 -21.41 -27.86
C ALA A 85 -15.29 -21.81 -27.64
N SER A 86 -14.95 -23.00 -28.13
CA SER A 86 -13.59 -23.56 -28.27
C SER A 86 -12.80 -22.91 -29.42
N SER A 87 -11.49 -23.23 -29.46
CA SER A 87 -10.52 -23.02 -30.56
C SER A 87 -9.67 -21.74 -30.42
N SER A 88 -8.34 -21.74 -30.48
CA SER A 88 -7.40 -22.63 -31.18
C SER A 88 -6.00 -22.49 -30.57
N GLN A 89 -5.26 -23.60 -30.54
CA GLN A 89 -3.87 -23.71 -30.10
C GLN A 89 -2.94 -22.89 -31.00
N GLY A 90 -2.39 -21.80 -30.45
CA GLY A 90 -1.19 -21.14 -30.93
C GLY A 90 -0.09 -21.29 -29.88
N GLN A 91 0.82 -22.25 -30.07
CA GLN A 91 1.97 -22.43 -29.19
C GLN A 91 2.96 -21.27 -29.41
N ARG A 92 2.75 -20.22 -28.63
CA ARG A 92 3.68 -19.09 -28.48
C ARG A 92 4.81 -19.53 -27.57
N LEU A 93 6.05 -19.46 -28.07
CA LEU A 93 7.26 -19.66 -27.27
C LEU A 93 7.26 -18.66 -26.10
N GLN A 94 6.87 -19.13 -24.92
CA GLN A 94 6.87 -18.37 -23.68
C GLN A 94 8.27 -18.41 -23.08
N ALA A 95 9.00 -17.32 -23.23
CA ALA A 95 10.30 -17.12 -22.65
C ALA A 95 10.19 -16.77 -21.15
N ASN A 96 10.44 -17.76 -20.29
CA ASN A 96 11.18 -17.76 -19.01
C ASN A 96 11.04 -16.61 -17.97
N SER A 97 10.09 -15.70 -18.09
CA SER A 97 9.92 -14.55 -17.16
C SER A 97 8.86 -14.77 -16.08
N SER A 98 8.11 -15.88 -16.13
CA SER A 98 6.98 -16.16 -15.24
C SER A 98 7.30 -17.07 -14.05
N ASP A 99 8.51 -17.66 -14.01
CA ASP A 99 8.87 -18.66 -13.00
C ASP A 99 9.09 -18.02 -11.61
N SER A 100 9.71 -16.84 -11.56
CA SER A 100 10.03 -16.16 -10.30
C SER A 100 8.81 -15.65 -9.54
N ASP A 101 7.82 -15.10 -10.24
CA ASP A 101 6.58 -14.61 -9.62
C ASP A 101 5.73 -15.76 -9.08
N GLU A 102 5.66 -16.87 -9.81
CA GLU A 102 4.92 -18.06 -9.38
C GLU A 102 5.57 -18.65 -8.12
N GLN A 103 6.91 -18.77 -8.10
CA GLN A 103 7.66 -19.22 -6.93
C GLN A 103 7.45 -18.32 -5.70
N GLN A 104 7.48 -16.99 -5.88
CA GLN A 104 7.19 -16.05 -4.80
C GLN A 104 5.77 -16.25 -4.25
N SER A 105 4.78 -16.41 -5.14
CA SER A 105 3.40 -16.63 -4.73
C SER A 105 3.21 -17.93 -3.93
N GLN A 106 3.93 -19.00 -4.31
CA GLN A 106 3.94 -20.27 -3.60
C GLN A 106 4.57 -20.12 -2.21
N ALA A 107 5.71 -19.45 -2.10
CA ALA A 107 6.36 -19.18 -0.81
C ALA A 107 5.44 -18.41 0.15
N LEU A 108 4.73 -17.39 -0.34
CA LEU A 108 3.76 -16.62 0.46
C LEU A 108 2.58 -17.48 0.92
N ARG A 109 2.07 -18.37 0.06
CA ARG A 109 1.01 -19.33 0.42
C ARG A 109 1.45 -20.27 1.54
N THR A 110 2.68 -20.78 1.47
CA THR A 110 3.24 -21.66 2.52
C THR A 110 3.35 -20.91 3.85
N LEU A 111 3.87 -19.67 3.84
CA LEU A 111 3.93 -18.83 5.05
C LEU A 111 2.53 -18.53 5.62
N HIS A 112 1.54 -18.35 4.74
CA HIS A 112 0.16 -18.13 5.15
C HIS A 112 -0.44 -19.36 5.85
N GLN A 113 -0.25 -20.56 5.29
CA GLN A 113 -0.69 -21.80 5.92
C GLN A 113 -0.07 -22.02 7.31
N GLN A 114 1.16 -21.55 7.51
CA GLN A 114 1.86 -21.58 8.80
C GLN A 114 1.41 -20.47 9.77
N GLY A 115 0.66 -19.47 9.30
CA GLY A 115 0.29 -18.30 10.10
C GLY A 115 1.43 -17.27 10.28
N ASN A 116 2.55 -17.44 9.58
CA ASN A 116 3.75 -16.59 9.70
C ASN A 116 3.88 -15.55 8.58
N CYS A 117 2.83 -15.35 7.78
CA CYS A 117 2.86 -14.36 6.71
C CYS A 117 2.48 -12.96 7.20
N ASN A 118 2.97 -11.95 6.48
CA ASN A 118 2.56 -10.56 6.69
C ASN A 118 1.45 -10.19 5.69
N PRO A 119 0.23 -9.86 6.15
CA PRO A 119 -0.86 -9.50 5.26
C PRO A 119 -0.62 -8.14 4.59
N CYS A 120 -0.93 -8.02 3.31
CA CYS A 120 -0.89 -6.74 2.60
C CYS A 120 -1.95 -5.78 3.16
N VAL A 121 -1.59 -4.51 3.40
CA VAL A 121 -2.57 -3.49 3.82
C VAL A 121 -3.47 -3.00 2.69
N PHE A 122 -2.96 -2.99 1.46
CA PHE A 122 -3.67 -2.46 0.29
C PHE A 122 -4.65 -3.46 -0.32
N HIS A 123 -4.44 -4.77 -0.14
CA HIS A 123 -5.30 -5.78 -0.77
C HIS A 123 -6.77 -5.68 -0.35
N ASN A 124 -7.02 -5.32 0.92
CA ASN A 124 -8.36 -5.23 1.49
C ASN A 124 -8.92 -3.78 1.52
N SER A 125 -8.19 -2.81 0.99
CA SER A 125 -8.70 -1.43 0.86
C SER A 125 -9.50 -1.29 -0.44
N ARG A 126 -10.31 -0.24 -0.54
CA ARG A 126 -11.09 0.07 -1.75
C ARG A 126 -10.22 0.35 -2.98
N LEU A 127 -9.01 0.86 -2.75
CA LEU A 127 -8.05 1.13 -3.82
C LEU A 127 -7.39 -0.14 -4.38
N GLY A 128 -7.33 -1.22 -3.59
CA GLY A 128 -6.61 -2.43 -3.95
C GLY A 128 -5.08 -2.27 -3.93
N CYS A 129 -4.36 -3.38 -4.10
CA CYS A 129 -2.90 -3.39 -4.20
C CYS A 129 -2.46 -3.38 -5.66
N ASP A 130 -1.77 -2.32 -6.09
CA ASP A 130 -1.33 -2.15 -7.48
C ASP A 130 -0.23 -3.14 -7.89
N LYS A 131 0.57 -3.62 -6.93
CA LYS A 131 1.59 -4.64 -7.19
C LYS A 131 1.01 -6.00 -7.57
N GLY A 132 -0.29 -6.22 -7.36
CA GLY A 132 -0.99 -7.44 -7.78
C GLY A 132 -0.26 -8.72 -7.34
N ARG A 133 0.22 -9.51 -8.30
CA ARG A 133 0.96 -10.77 -8.05
C ARG A 133 2.43 -10.57 -7.68
N ALA A 134 3.04 -9.45 -8.07
CA ALA A 134 4.41 -9.11 -7.72
C ALA A 134 4.53 -8.60 -6.27
N CYS A 135 3.41 -8.41 -5.56
CA CYS A 135 3.41 -8.01 -4.17
C CYS A 135 4.10 -9.07 -3.29
N ARG A 136 5.03 -8.62 -2.44
CA ARG A 136 5.78 -9.49 -1.49
C ARG A 136 5.00 -9.77 -0.21
N PHE A 137 3.74 -9.33 -0.13
CA PHE A 137 2.88 -9.46 1.05
C PHE A 137 1.71 -10.39 0.75
N CYS A 138 1.15 -10.98 1.79
CA CYS A 138 0.09 -11.96 1.64
C CYS A 138 -1.25 -11.29 1.24
N HIS A 139 -1.84 -11.78 0.16
CA HIS A 139 -3.17 -11.37 -0.33
C HIS A 139 -4.27 -12.38 0.03
N GLN A 140 -3.99 -13.35 0.90
CA GLN A 140 -5.01 -14.30 1.33
C GLN A 140 -5.96 -13.67 2.35
N GLN A 141 -7.11 -14.30 2.55
CA GLN A 141 -8.08 -13.86 3.55
C GLN A 141 -7.47 -13.98 4.96
N HIS A 142 -7.35 -12.85 5.65
CA HIS A 142 -6.91 -12.81 7.04
C HIS A 142 -8.06 -12.42 7.96
N GLN A 143 -8.33 -13.25 8.96
CA GLN A 143 -9.19 -12.86 10.07
C GLN A 143 -8.40 -11.90 10.95
N HIS A 144 -8.78 -10.63 10.96
CA HIS A 144 -8.22 -9.69 11.91
C HIS A 144 -8.74 -10.06 13.30
N ALA A 145 -7.83 -10.44 14.20
CA ALA A 145 -8.18 -10.68 15.59
C ALA A 145 -8.72 -9.37 16.17
N GLY A 146 -10.06 -9.28 16.25
CA GLY A 146 -10.73 -8.21 16.96
C GLY A 146 -10.27 -8.22 18.41
N GLY A 147 -10.01 -7.04 18.99
CA GLY A 147 -9.56 -6.94 20.38
C GLY A 147 -8.09 -6.59 20.59
N GLN A 148 -7.40 -6.09 19.56
CA GLN A 148 -6.11 -5.40 19.77
C GLN A 148 -6.30 -4.29 20.82
N GLN A 149 -5.54 -4.36 21.91
CA GLN A 149 -5.59 -3.35 22.96
C GLN A 149 -5.28 -1.99 22.36
N ARG A 150 -6.21 -1.05 22.51
CA ARG A 150 -6.05 0.31 22.00
C ARG A 150 -4.78 0.92 22.61
N PRO A 151 -3.81 1.37 21.80
CA PRO A 151 -2.60 2.00 22.34
C PRO A 151 -2.92 3.27 23.12
N ARG A 152 -1.98 3.66 23.98
CA ARG A 152 -2.04 4.92 24.74
C ARG A 152 -2.09 6.11 23.76
N LYS A 153 -2.68 7.23 24.21
CA LYS A 153 -2.91 8.43 23.38
C LYS A 153 -1.64 8.86 22.62
N LYS A 154 -0.52 9.05 23.35
CA LYS A 154 0.78 9.44 22.77
C LYS A 154 1.22 8.50 21.64
N THR A 155 1.24 7.19 21.89
CA THR A 155 1.61 6.19 20.88
C THR A 155 0.71 6.25 19.63
N ARG A 156 -0.58 6.53 19.79
CA ARG A 156 -1.48 6.69 18.63
C ARG A 156 -1.14 7.94 17.82
N GLU A 157 -0.80 9.03 18.48
CA GLU A 157 -0.37 10.28 17.83
C GLU A 157 0.96 10.06 17.08
N ASP A 158 1.94 9.40 17.72
CA ASP A 158 3.22 9.05 17.10
C ASP A 158 3.06 8.11 15.88
N ILE A 159 2.11 7.16 15.94
CA ILE A 159 1.76 6.31 14.79
C ILE A 159 1.11 7.14 13.68
N LYS A 160 0.21 8.05 14.04
CA LYS A 160 -0.50 8.90 13.07
C LYS A 160 0.48 9.77 12.27
N ILE A 161 1.40 10.44 12.97
CA ILE A 161 2.44 11.29 12.35
C ILE A 161 3.28 10.46 11.37
N ARG A 162 3.75 9.27 11.79
CA ARG A 162 4.56 8.40 10.91
C ARG A 162 3.79 7.89 9.69
N ILE A 163 2.49 7.62 9.82
CA ILE A 163 1.66 7.24 8.66
C ILE A 163 1.51 8.42 7.71
N GLU A 164 1.30 9.63 8.23
CA GLU A 164 1.22 10.86 7.42
C GLU A 164 2.53 11.11 6.66
N GLU A 165 3.67 11.02 7.33
CA GLU A 165 5.01 11.07 6.67
C GLU A 165 5.16 10.00 5.58
N CYS A 166 4.68 8.77 5.81
CA CYS A 166 4.72 7.71 4.80
C CYS A 166 3.79 7.98 3.60
N LEU A 167 2.72 8.74 3.79
CA LEU A 167 1.77 9.11 2.74
C LEU A 167 2.26 10.26 1.87
N GLU A 168 3.20 11.06 2.36
CA GLU A 168 3.89 12.10 1.59
C GLU A 168 4.91 11.52 0.60
N LEU A 169 5.40 10.30 0.87
CA LEU A 169 6.27 9.57 -0.04
C LEU A 169 5.53 9.17 -1.32
N GLU A 170 6.31 8.90 -2.36
CA GLU A 170 5.78 8.60 -3.69
C GLU A 170 6.04 7.15 -4.11
N GLY A 171 5.03 6.54 -4.72
CA GLY A 171 5.18 5.28 -5.48
C GLY A 171 5.47 4.06 -4.65
N GLU A 172 6.49 3.33 -5.08
CA GLU A 172 6.88 2.08 -4.42
C GLU A 172 7.40 2.31 -3.00
N GLU A 173 7.97 3.48 -2.74
CA GLU A 173 8.51 3.86 -1.44
C GLU A 173 7.38 4.02 -0.41
N ALA A 174 6.31 4.73 -0.78
CA ALA A 174 5.11 4.84 0.05
C ALA A 174 4.49 3.46 0.33
N HIS A 175 4.39 2.60 -0.70
CA HIS A 175 3.88 1.25 -0.52
C HIS A 175 4.75 0.44 0.45
N ALA A 176 6.07 0.50 0.33
CA ALA A 176 6.99 -0.21 1.22
C ALA A 176 6.95 0.33 2.66
N ALA A 177 6.95 1.66 2.82
CA ALA A 177 6.94 2.34 4.11
C ALA A 177 5.65 2.06 4.89
N LEU A 178 4.49 2.15 4.23
CA LEU A 178 3.19 1.85 4.87
C LEU A 178 3.09 0.38 5.29
N GLN A 179 3.62 -0.56 4.50
CA GLN A 179 3.65 -1.97 4.88
C GLN A 179 4.58 -2.21 6.06
N ALA A 180 5.76 -1.58 6.08
CA ALA A 180 6.70 -1.69 7.19
C ALA A 180 6.08 -1.16 8.49
N GLU A 181 5.36 -0.04 8.43
CA GLU A 181 4.68 0.52 9.61
C GLU A 181 3.51 -0.39 10.06
N ALA A 182 2.78 -0.99 9.14
CA ALA A 182 1.71 -1.95 9.46
C ALA A 182 2.22 -3.23 10.12
N ILE A 183 3.41 -3.70 9.76
CA ILE A 183 4.08 -4.84 10.40
C ILE A 183 4.58 -4.45 11.80
N ARG A 184 5.14 -3.24 11.93
CA ARG A 184 5.65 -2.72 13.20
C ARG A 184 4.54 -2.56 14.23
N HIS A 185 3.36 -2.12 13.82
CA HIS A 185 2.27 -1.83 14.75
C HIS A 185 0.90 -2.26 14.20
N PRO A 186 0.20 -3.23 14.81
CA PRO A 186 -1.08 -3.70 14.30
C PRO A 186 -2.18 -2.61 14.27
N TYR A 187 -2.14 -1.67 15.22
CA TYR A 187 -3.01 -0.49 15.20
C TYR A 187 -2.82 0.39 13.96
N ALA A 188 -1.58 0.53 13.46
CA ALA A 188 -1.30 1.31 12.24
C ALA A 188 -2.04 0.73 11.04
N ARG A 189 -2.16 -0.60 10.96
CA ARG A 189 -2.87 -1.29 9.88
C ARG A 189 -4.31 -0.80 9.68
N GLY A 190 -5.02 -0.59 10.79
CA GLY A 190 -6.40 -0.09 10.77
C GLY A 190 -6.47 1.37 10.33
N LEU A 191 -5.54 2.21 10.81
CA LEU A 191 -5.45 3.62 10.42
C LEU A 191 -5.14 3.77 8.92
N ILE A 192 -4.11 3.06 8.43
CA ILE A 192 -3.72 3.08 7.01
C ILE A 192 -4.91 2.71 6.14
N ARG A 193 -5.67 1.67 6.51
CA ARG A 193 -6.88 1.30 5.77
C ARG A 193 -7.93 2.42 5.75
N GLY A 194 -8.17 3.07 6.89
CA GLY A 194 -9.06 4.23 6.97
C GLY A 194 -8.64 5.34 6.01
N TYR A 195 -7.38 5.76 6.06
CA TYR A 195 -6.85 6.78 5.14
C TYR A 195 -6.98 6.40 3.66
N LEU A 196 -6.75 5.14 3.30
CA LEU A 196 -6.87 4.66 1.92
C LEU A 196 -8.34 4.61 1.46
N ASP A 197 -9.26 4.24 2.34
CA ASP A 197 -10.68 4.16 2.04
C ASP A 197 -11.32 5.57 1.95
N ASP A 198 -10.99 6.48 2.88
CA ASP A 198 -11.44 7.89 2.86
C ASP A 198 -10.99 8.59 1.57
N ARG A 199 -9.75 8.31 1.12
CA ARG A 199 -9.21 8.86 -0.14
C ARG A 199 -9.91 8.30 -1.37
N ALA A 200 -10.37 7.06 -1.32
CA ALA A 200 -11.16 6.47 -2.41
C ALA A 200 -12.52 7.17 -2.54
N GLU A 201 -13.18 7.46 -1.41
CA GLU A 201 -14.48 8.14 -1.40
C GLU A 201 -14.40 9.59 -1.88
N ASN A 202 -13.38 10.34 -1.48
CA ASN A 202 -13.22 11.73 -1.94
C ASN A 202 -12.99 11.81 -3.46
N ARG A 203 -12.45 10.75 -4.07
CA ARG A 203 -12.25 10.68 -5.53
C ARG A 203 -13.57 10.55 -6.30
N ASP A 204 -14.53 9.82 -5.74
CA ASP A 204 -15.87 9.67 -6.32
C ASP A 204 -16.77 10.89 -6.04
N GLY A 205 -16.35 11.76 -5.11
CA GLY A 205 -17.01 13.01 -4.73
C GLY A 205 -16.88 14.15 -5.74
N VAL A 206 -15.96 14.08 -6.71
CA VAL A 206 -16.11 14.83 -7.96
C VAL A 206 -17.12 14.07 -8.80
N ALA A 207 -18.39 14.18 -8.41
CA ALA A 207 -19.50 13.76 -9.25
C ALA A 207 -19.26 14.40 -10.62
N ARG A 208 -18.95 13.58 -11.64
CA ARG A 208 -19.10 14.00 -13.03
C ARG A 208 -20.50 14.61 -13.08
N PRO A 209 -20.64 15.92 -13.36
CA PRO A 209 -21.96 16.47 -13.62
C PRO A 209 -22.60 15.54 -14.64
N LEU A 210 -23.74 14.95 -14.30
CA LEU A 210 -24.53 14.20 -15.26
C LEU A 210 -24.92 15.22 -16.31
N GLU A 211 -24.19 15.25 -17.43
CA GLU A 211 -24.45 16.13 -18.56
C GLU A 211 -25.93 15.92 -18.94
N PRO A 212 -26.81 16.92 -18.72
CA PRO A 212 -28.21 16.78 -19.05
C PRO A 212 -28.35 16.89 -20.57
N GLY A 213 -28.13 15.79 -21.31
CA GLY A 213 -28.24 15.84 -22.76
C GLY A 213 -27.83 14.63 -23.58
N GLU A 214 -27.31 13.53 -23.03
CA GLU A 214 -26.98 12.36 -23.84
C GLU A 214 -28.24 11.52 -24.13
N VAL A 215 -28.99 11.97 -25.14
CA VAL A 215 -30.11 11.24 -25.72
C VAL A 215 -29.53 10.11 -26.57
N VAL A 216 -29.55 8.89 -26.04
CA VAL A 216 -29.21 7.69 -26.80
C VAL A 216 -30.38 7.41 -27.74
N PHE A 217 -30.15 7.62 -29.04
CA PHE A 217 -31.08 7.27 -30.13
C PHE A 217 -31.04 5.78 -30.44
#